data_AF-A0A2L0CJ70-F1
#
_entry.id   AF-A0A2L0CJ70-F1
#
_cell.length_a   1.000
_cell.length_b   1.000
_cell.length_c   1.000
_cell.angle_alpha   90.00
_cell.angle_beta   90.00
_cell.angle_gamma   90.00
#
_symmetry.space_group_name_H-M   'P 1'
#
loop_
_entity.id
_entity.type
_entity.pdbx_description
1 polymer ?
#
loop_
_entity_poly.entity_id
_entity_poly.type
_entity_poly.pdbx_seq_one_letter_code
_entity_poly.pdbx_strand_id
1 'polypeptide(L)'
;KALFMTFRKNQRGENVDFTDLEKDSCMVNQPPGAPDLSLLSFHGAFHGRTVGALATTHSKAIHKLDVPSFDWPIAPFPKYKYPLEENQRENEAEDKKCLEIVEDLIKKFVKKRPVAGIVIEPIQSEGGDNEASPYFFQQLQKIAKKYGAGYLIDEVQTGCGATGKFWAHEYFNLETPPDIVTFSKKMLTGGYFHTSNMRPNQPYRI
;
A
#
# COMPACT_ATOMS: atom_id res chain seq x y z
N LYS A 1 2.08 -2.48 9.50
CA LYS A 1 3.08 -2.33 10.60
C LYS A 1 4.48 -2.08 10.05
N ALA A 2 5.07 -3.01 9.29
CA ALA A 2 6.44 -2.89 8.76
C ALA A 2 6.73 -1.57 8.02
N LEU A 3 5.84 -1.13 7.11
CA LEU A 3 5.97 0.16 6.40
C LEU A 3 6.18 1.35 7.35
N PHE A 4 5.38 1.48 8.42
CA PHE A 4 5.54 2.54 9.41
C PHE A 4 6.86 2.46 10.17
N MET A 5 7.29 1.24 10.51
CA MET A 5 8.56 1.01 11.22
C MET A 5 9.74 1.43 10.35
N THR A 6 9.77 1.01 9.09
CA THR A 6 10.82 1.36 8.13
C THR A 6 10.81 2.85 7.83
N PHE A 7 9.64 3.47 7.65
CA PHE A 7 9.54 4.91 7.42
C PHE A 7 10.14 5.71 8.59
N ARG A 8 9.79 5.36 9.83
CA ARG A 8 10.38 6.01 11.02
C ARG A 8 11.85 5.68 11.21
N LYS A 9 12.29 4.47 10.86
CA LYS A 9 13.73 4.11 10.85
C LYS A 9 14.49 5.02 9.90
N ASN A 10 14.00 5.22 8.68
CA ASN A 10 14.65 6.07 7.68
C ASN A 10 14.69 7.54 8.11
N GLN A 11 13.65 8.03 8.78
CA GLN A 11 13.64 9.40 9.33
C GLN A 11 14.57 9.58 10.52
N ARG A 12 14.69 8.57 11.39
CA ARG A 12 15.56 8.61 12.57
C ARG A 12 17.03 8.43 12.19
N GLY A 13 17.31 7.68 11.14
CA GLY A 13 18.65 7.22 10.78
C GLY A 13 18.89 5.77 11.22
N GLU A 14 19.83 5.11 10.57
CA GLU A 14 20.22 3.74 10.91
C GLU A 14 21.02 3.71 12.22
N ASN A 15 20.84 2.66 13.01
CA ASN A 15 21.55 2.42 14.28
C ASN A 15 21.36 3.52 15.35
N VAL A 16 20.25 4.25 15.27
CA VAL A 16 19.85 5.21 16.31
C VAL A 16 18.81 4.55 17.23
N ASP A 17 19.12 4.53 18.53
CA ASP A 17 18.23 4.00 19.56
C ASP A 17 16.99 4.88 19.80
N PHE A 18 15.95 4.29 20.39
CA PHE A 18 14.75 5.02 20.77
C PHE A 18 14.99 5.89 22.00
N THR A 19 14.49 7.11 21.96
CA THR A 19 14.49 8.02 23.11
C THR A 19 13.51 7.52 24.18
N ASP A 20 13.73 7.90 25.45
CA ASP A 20 12.79 7.53 26.52
C ASP A 20 11.41 8.16 26.30
N LEU A 21 11.36 9.39 25.75
CA LEU A 21 10.10 10.02 25.32
C LEU A 21 9.33 9.18 24.29
N GLU A 22 10.01 8.58 23.29
CA GLU A 22 9.37 7.67 22.34
C GLU A 22 8.86 6.39 23.01
N LYS A 23 9.61 5.82 23.96
CA LYS A 23 9.20 4.62 24.70
C LYS A 23 7.98 4.90 25.57
N ASP A 24 8.00 5.98 26.34
CA ASP A 24 6.93 6.31 27.28
C ASP A 24 5.65 6.73 26.55
N SER A 25 5.76 7.59 25.54
CA SER A 25 4.60 8.07 24.78
C SER A 25 3.91 6.97 23.97
N CYS A 26 4.64 5.98 23.44
CA CYS A 26 4.00 4.90 22.68
C CYS A 26 3.12 3.99 23.54
N MET A 27 3.44 3.81 24.83
CA MET A 27 2.66 2.99 25.76
C MET A 27 1.30 3.59 26.10
N VAL A 28 1.10 4.87 25.82
CA VAL A 28 -0.17 5.60 26.00
C VAL A 28 -0.73 6.15 24.69
N ASN A 29 -0.29 5.61 23.55
CA ASN A 29 -0.75 5.95 22.19
C ASN A 29 -0.56 7.43 21.79
N GLN A 30 0.52 8.07 22.26
CA GLN A 30 0.84 9.47 21.95
C GLN A 30 2.13 9.61 21.12
N PRO A 31 2.26 10.68 20.32
CA PRO A 31 3.53 11.04 19.69
C PRO A 31 4.60 11.42 20.74
N PRO A 32 5.91 11.28 20.41
CA PRO A 32 6.46 10.79 19.15
C PRO A 32 6.49 9.26 19.02
N GLY A 33 6.21 8.51 20.08
CA GLY A 33 6.28 7.05 20.13
C GLY A 33 5.23 6.34 19.27
N ALA A 34 4.00 6.87 19.25
CA ALA A 34 2.94 6.51 18.33
C ALA A 34 2.77 7.65 17.29
N PRO A 35 3.48 7.58 16.14
CA PRO A 35 3.51 8.69 15.20
C PRO A 35 2.20 8.77 14.38
N ASP A 36 1.77 10.00 14.04
CA ASP A 36 0.68 10.23 13.09
C ASP A 36 1.20 10.06 11.65
N LEU A 37 1.09 8.83 11.15
CA LEU A 37 1.47 8.44 9.79
C LEU A 37 0.25 7.90 9.04
N SER A 38 0.36 7.82 7.71
CA SER A 38 -0.71 7.28 6.87
C SER A 38 -0.21 6.22 5.88
N LEU A 39 -1.15 5.37 5.43
CA LEU A 39 -0.98 4.55 4.23
C LEU A 39 -1.88 5.11 3.14
N LEU A 40 -1.37 5.21 1.92
CA LEU A 40 -2.19 5.51 0.75
C LEU A 40 -2.79 4.21 0.22
N SER A 41 -4.10 4.22 -0.02
CA SER A 41 -4.87 3.10 -0.57
C SER A 41 -5.75 3.58 -1.72
N PHE A 42 -6.49 2.66 -2.35
CA PHE A 42 -7.26 2.97 -3.56
C PHE A 42 -8.77 2.75 -3.39
N HIS A 43 -9.59 3.59 -4.00
CA HIS A 43 -11.02 3.30 -4.16
C HIS A 43 -11.22 1.93 -4.83
N GLY A 44 -12.19 1.15 -4.37
CA GLY A 44 -12.41 -0.24 -4.80
C GLY A 44 -11.60 -1.29 -4.03
N ALA A 45 -10.52 -0.91 -3.33
CA ALA A 45 -9.62 -1.88 -2.72
C ALA A 45 -10.25 -2.74 -1.61
N PHE A 46 -9.70 -3.92 -1.37
CA PHE A 46 -10.02 -4.76 -0.21
C PHE A 46 -8.77 -5.44 0.35
N HIS A 47 -8.36 -5.00 1.54
CA HIS A 47 -7.16 -5.50 2.24
C HIS A 47 -7.49 -6.20 3.56
N GLY A 48 -8.77 -6.36 3.89
CA GLY A 48 -9.25 -7.03 5.10
C GLY A 48 -10.19 -6.17 5.95
N ARG A 49 -10.58 -6.69 7.11
CA ARG A 49 -11.65 -6.11 7.95
C ARG A 49 -11.24 -5.74 9.38
N THR A 50 -10.02 -6.05 9.80
CA THR A 50 -9.49 -5.49 11.06
C THR A 50 -9.29 -3.99 10.90
N VAL A 51 -9.46 -3.19 11.95
CA VAL A 51 -9.54 -1.71 11.87
C VAL A 51 -8.45 -1.07 10.98
N GLY A 52 -7.19 -1.52 11.11
CA GLY A 52 -6.09 -1.02 10.27
C GLY A 52 -6.20 -1.40 8.78
N ALA A 53 -6.58 -2.65 8.48
CA ALA A 53 -6.80 -3.11 7.11
C ALA A 53 -8.09 -2.56 6.50
N LEU A 54 -9.09 -2.30 7.33
CA LEU A 54 -10.37 -1.74 6.94
C LEU A 54 -10.24 -0.27 6.53
N ALA A 55 -9.32 0.47 7.16
CA ALA A 55 -9.02 1.85 6.77
C ALA A 55 -8.47 1.95 5.34
N THR A 56 -7.79 0.91 4.86
CA THR A 56 -7.30 0.81 3.49
C THR A 56 -8.25 0.08 2.54
N THR A 57 -9.37 -0.44 3.04
CA THR A 57 -10.41 -1.12 2.25
C THR A 57 -11.50 -0.13 1.84
N HIS A 58 -11.90 -0.11 0.57
CA HIS A 58 -12.90 0.81 -0.01
C HIS A 58 -13.81 0.12 -1.04
N SER A 59 -14.18 -1.14 -0.77
CA SER A 59 -14.95 -2.01 -1.67
C SER A 59 -16.46 -1.76 -1.63
N LYS A 60 -17.10 -1.95 -0.46
CA LYS A 60 -18.56 -1.85 -0.27
C LYS A 60 -18.88 -1.11 1.03
N ALA A 61 -19.93 -0.30 1.03
CA ALA A 61 -20.33 0.50 2.21
C ALA A 61 -20.57 -0.38 3.44
N ILE A 62 -21.25 -1.53 3.28
CA ILE A 62 -21.56 -2.46 4.37
C ILE A 62 -20.32 -3.07 5.04
N HIS A 63 -19.16 -3.04 4.38
CA HIS A 63 -17.91 -3.47 5.01
C HIS A 63 -17.38 -2.44 6.01
N LYS A 64 -17.77 -1.16 5.90
CA LYS A 64 -17.16 -0.02 6.61
C LYS A 64 -18.07 0.72 7.59
N LEU A 65 -19.39 0.70 7.37
CA LEU A 65 -20.35 1.42 8.23
C LEU A 65 -20.15 1.02 9.70
N ASP A 66 -20.34 2.01 10.60
CA ASP A 66 -20.28 1.87 12.06
C ASP A 66 -18.91 1.46 12.68
N VAL A 67 -17.83 1.47 11.88
CA VAL A 67 -16.46 1.19 12.37
C VAL A 67 -15.60 2.47 12.31
N PRO A 68 -14.91 2.87 13.41
CA PRO A 68 -13.95 3.96 13.38
C PRO A 68 -12.86 3.74 12.33
N SER A 69 -12.38 4.81 11.73
CA SER A 69 -11.36 4.75 10.68
C SER A 69 -10.28 5.81 10.86
N PHE A 70 -9.27 5.75 10.00
CA PHE A 70 -8.18 6.72 9.95
C PHE A 70 -8.38 7.66 8.75
N ASP A 71 -8.11 8.94 8.95
CA ASP A 71 -8.12 9.96 7.89
C ASP A 71 -6.85 9.82 7.02
N TRP A 72 -6.75 8.72 6.28
CA TRP A 72 -5.63 8.38 5.39
C TRP A 72 -5.98 8.66 3.92
N PRO A 73 -4.99 8.94 3.05
CA PRO A 73 -5.26 9.29 1.66
C PRO A 73 -5.80 8.09 0.86
N ILE A 74 -6.80 8.37 0.04
CA ILE A 74 -7.47 7.39 -0.83
C ILE A 74 -7.39 7.93 -2.26
N ALA A 75 -6.68 7.21 -3.13
CA ALA A 75 -6.53 7.55 -4.54
C ALA A 75 -7.56 6.80 -5.40
N PRO A 76 -7.90 7.30 -6.60
CA PRO A 76 -8.64 6.51 -7.58
C PRO A 76 -7.78 5.39 -8.16
N PHE A 77 -8.35 4.18 -8.29
CA PHE A 77 -7.79 3.12 -9.13
C PHE A 77 -8.26 3.34 -10.59
N PRO A 78 -7.43 3.05 -11.61
CA PRO A 78 -7.82 3.25 -13.01
C PRO A 78 -9.13 2.53 -13.37
N LYS A 79 -9.98 3.19 -14.15
CA LYS A 79 -11.22 2.60 -14.68
C LYS A 79 -11.15 2.51 -16.19
N TYR A 80 -10.80 1.33 -16.69
CA TYR A 80 -10.63 1.12 -18.12
C TYR A 80 -11.95 1.00 -18.87
N LYS A 81 -11.91 1.52 -20.09
CA LYS A 81 -12.94 1.28 -21.10
C LYS A 81 -12.57 0.04 -21.92
N TYR A 82 -13.60 -0.70 -22.29
CA TYR A 82 -13.51 -1.94 -23.05
C TYR A 82 -14.32 -1.81 -24.36
N PRO A 83 -13.91 -2.48 -25.45
CA PRO A 83 -12.71 -3.33 -25.59
C PRO A 83 -11.39 -2.56 -25.45
N LEU A 84 -10.34 -3.20 -24.93
CA LEU A 84 -9.09 -2.49 -24.57
C LEU A 84 -8.37 -1.93 -25.80
N GLU A 85 -8.39 -2.69 -26.89
CA GLU A 85 -7.74 -2.36 -28.16
C GLU A 85 -8.33 -1.11 -28.81
N GLU A 86 -9.61 -0.84 -28.55
CA GLU A 86 -10.33 0.32 -29.09
C GLU A 86 -10.20 1.57 -28.22
N ASN A 87 -9.73 1.43 -26.98
CA ASN A 87 -9.74 2.50 -25.96
C ASN A 87 -8.34 2.77 -25.37
N GLN A 88 -7.27 2.42 -26.09
CA GLN A 88 -5.90 2.53 -25.58
C GLN A 88 -5.57 3.97 -25.12
N ARG A 89 -5.93 4.97 -25.92
CA ARG A 89 -5.65 6.38 -25.60
C ARG A 89 -6.35 6.82 -24.31
N GLU A 90 -7.61 6.46 -24.15
CA GLU A 90 -8.41 6.78 -22.97
C GLU A 90 -7.85 6.11 -21.72
N ASN A 91 -7.45 4.84 -21.83
CA ASN A 91 -6.92 4.07 -20.71
C ASN A 91 -5.52 4.56 -20.28
N GLU A 92 -4.66 4.94 -21.24
CA GLU A 92 -3.38 5.59 -20.94
C GLU A 92 -3.55 6.96 -20.26
N ALA A 93 -4.58 7.72 -20.65
CA ALA A 93 -4.90 9.00 -20.00
C ALA A 93 -5.45 8.81 -18.58
N GLU A 94 -6.25 7.76 -18.36
CA GLU A 94 -6.76 7.42 -17.04
C GLU A 94 -5.64 6.98 -16.09
N ASP A 95 -4.68 6.17 -16.57
CA ASP A 95 -3.48 5.83 -15.80
C ASP A 95 -2.74 7.07 -15.32
N LYS A 96 -2.42 8.00 -16.24
CA LYS A 96 -1.70 9.24 -15.93
C LYS A 96 -2.45 10.08 -14.91
N LYS A 97 -3.75 10.27 -15.10
CA LYS A 97 -4.61 11.01 -14.19
C LYS A 97 -4.63 10.40 -12.79
N CYS A 98 -4.75 9.08 -12.66
CA CYS A 98 -4.70 8.40 -11.37
C CYS A 98 -3.35 8.58 -10.68
N LEU A 99 -2.24 8.45 -11.42
CA LEU A 99 -0.88 8.63 -10.90
C LEU A 99 -0.62 10.06 -10.42
N GLU A 100 -1.08 11.07 -11.17
CA GLU A 100 -1.00 12.48 -10.76
C GLU A 100 -1.73 12.71 -9.42
N ILE A 101 -2.94 12.15 -9.27
CA ILE A 101 -3.72 12.26 -8.03
C ILE A 101 -3.01 11.56 -6.86
N VAL A 102 -2.40 10.39 -7.08
CA VAL A 102 -1.59 9.71 -6.05
C VAL A 102 -0.48 10.64 -5.56
N GLU A 103 0.28 11.22 -6.49
CA GLU A 103 1.40 12.09 -6.15
C GLU A 103 0.94 13.36 -5.42
N ASP A 104 -0.18 13.96 -5.82
CA ASP A 104 -0.74 15.14 -5.15
C ASP A 104 -1.29 14.83 -3.75
N LEU A 105 -1.88 13.65 -3.56
CA LEU A 105 -2.29 13.18 -2.22
C LEU A 105 -1.09 13.02 -1.30
N ILE A 106 0.02 12.43 -1.78
CA ILE A 106 1.25 12.30 -0.99
C ILE A 106 1.76 13.68 -0.57
N LYS A 107 1.85 14.63 -1.51
CA LYS A 107 2.27 16.02 -1.20
C LYS A 107 1.35 16.70 -0.20
N LYS A 108 0.03 16.53 -0.34
CA LYS A 108 -0.97 17.14 0.56
C LYS A 108 -0.85 16.62 1.99
N PHE A 109 -0.50 15.34 2.15
CA PHE A 109 -0.43 14.68 3.46
C PHE A 109 0.91 14.86 4.17
N VAL A 110 1.99 15.24 3.47
CA VAL A 110 3.36 15.31 4.01
C VAL A 110 3.50 16.13 5.30
N LYS A 111 2.74 17.22 5.46
CA LYS A 111 2.81 18.10 6.64
C LYS A 111 1.87 17.72 7.77
N LYS A 112 0.86 16.88 7.49
CA LYS A 112 -0.17 16.49 8.47
C LYS A 112 0.14 15.12 9.04
N ARG A 113 0.21 14.13 8.15
CA ARG A 113 0.47 12.72 8.47
C ARG A 113 1.16 12.06 7.26
N PRO A 114 2.51 12.08 7.22
CA PRO A 114 3.27 11.58 6.08
C PRO A 114 2.84 10.19 5.62
N VAL A 115 2.83 9.98 4.31
CA VAL A 115 2.50 8.67 3.71
C VAL A 115 3.70 7.75 3.87
N ALA A 116 3.60 6.79 4.79
CA ALA A 116 4.66 5.82 5.06
C ALA A 116 4.73 4.71 4.01
N GLY A 117 3.65 4.47 3.28
CA GLY A 117 3.61 3.51 2.20
C GLY A 117 2.31 3.53 1.41
N ILE A 118 2.36 2.86 0.26
CA ILE A 118 1.23 2.64 -0.64
C ILE A 118 0.87 1.15 -0.59
N VAL A 119 -0.41 0.84 -0.45
CA VAL A 119 -0.95 -0.53 -0.48
C VAL A 119 -1.87 -0.68 -1.70
N ILE A 120 -1.66 -1.73 -2.49
CA ILE A 120 -2.40 -1.95 -3.74
C ILE A 120 -2.52 -3.45 -4.08
N GLU A 121 -3.66 -3.87 -4.62
CA GLU A 121 -3.85 -5.19 -5.23
C GLU A 121 -3.37 -5.18 -6.70
N PRO A 122 -2.76 -6.25 -7.24
CA PRO A 122 -2.46 -6.35 -8.67
C PRO A 122 -3.72 -6.27 -9.55
N ILE A 123 -4.81 -6.86 -9.07
CA ILE A 123 -6.16 -6.81 -9.66
C ILE A 123 -7.12 -6.68 -8.47
N GLN A 124 -7.91 -5.60 -8.43
CA GLN A 124 -8.83 -5.38 -7.32
C GLN A 124 -9.95 -6.41 -7.38
N SER A 125 -10.06 -7.30 -6.39
CA SER A 125 -11.04 -8.39 -6.46
C SER A 125 -12.42 -7.94 -5.98
N GLU A 126 -12.60 -7.73 -4.68
CA GLU A 126 -13.90 -7.38 -4.09
C GLU A 126 -14.48 -6.05 -4.59
N GLY A 127 -13.61 -5.18 -5.13
CA GLY A 127 -13.96 -3.92 -5.75
C GLY A 127 -14.58 -4.03 -7.15
N GLY A 128 -14.58 -5.22 -7.74
CA GLY A 128 -15.20 -5.49 -9.05
C GLY A 128 -14.22 -5.87 -10.15
N ASP A 129 -13.20 -6.68 -9.85
CA ASP A 129 -12.20 -7.18 -10.83
C ASP A 129 -11.57 -6.06 -11.68
N ASN A 130 -11.16 -4.96 -11.02
CA ASN A 130 -10.55 -3.82 -11.72
C ASN A 130 -9.07 -4.10 -12.00
N GLU A 131 -8.68 -3.95 -13.26
CA GLU A 131 -7.30 -4.13 -13.74
C GLU A 131 -6.62 -2.79 -14.05
N ALA A 132 -5.28 -2.79 -14.00
CA ALA A 132 -4.47 -1.67 -14.44
C ALA A 132 -3.24 -2.19 -15.19
N SER A 133 -2.67 -1.35 -16.05
CA SER A 133 -1.57 -1.68 -16.94
C SER A 133 -0.27 -1.91 -16.15
N PRO A 134 0.68 -2.70 -16.68
CA PRO A 134 2.04 -2.76 -16.15
C PRO A 134 2.69 -1.36 -15.99
N TYR A 135 2.41 -0.44 -16.92
CA TYR A 135 2.90 0.93 -16.85
C TYR A 135 2.43 1.64 -15.59
N PHE A 136 1.14 1.52 -15.22
CA PHE A 136 0.59 2.10 -14.00
C PHE A 136 1.37 1.63 -12.75
N PHE A 137 1.55 0.32 -12.58
CA PHE A 137 2.28 -0.23 -11.42
C PHE A 137 3.77 0.16 -11.39
N GLN A 138 4.42 0.27 -12.55
CA GLN A 138 5.80 0.74 -12.65
C GLN A 138 5.92 2.22 -12.22
N GLN A 139 5.04 3.09 -12.71
CA GLN A 139 5.05 4.51 -12.32
C GLN A 139 4.67 4.70 -10.86
N LEU A 140 3.73 3.90 -10.35
CA LEU A 140 3.36 3.93 -8.95
C LEU A 140 4.54 3.56 -8.04
N GLN A 141 5.35 2.55 -8.41
CA GLN A 141 6.60 2.24 -7.70
C GLN A 141 7.59 3.42 -7.74
N LYS A 142 7.72 4.10 -8.88
CA LYS A 142 8.59 5.28 -8.99
C LYS A 142 8.13 6.43 -8.10
N ILE A 143 6.82 6.66 -8.02
CA ILE A 143 6.22 7.64 -7.10
C ILE A 143 6.51 7.25 -5.65
N ALA A 144 6.28 6.00 -5.26
CA ALA A 144 6.57 5.52 -3.91
C ALA A 144 8.04 5.79 -3.51
N LYS A 145 8.98 5.39 -4.37
CA LYS A 145 10.42 5.63 -4.20
C LYS A 145 10.76 7.12 -4.09
N LYS A 146 10.20 7.96 -4.96
CA LYS A 146 10.44 9.42 -4.99
C LYS A 146 10.14 10.09 -3.65
N TYR A 147 9.11 9.61 -2.95
CA TYR A 147 8.67 10.18 -1.66
C TYR A 147 9.12 9.36 -0.44
N GLY A 148 9.95 8.33 -0.63
CA GLY A 148 10.39 7.45 0.46
C GLY A 148 9.26 6.64 1.11
N ALA A 149 8.13 6.48 0.42
CA ALA A 149 7.02 5.64 0.84
C ALA A 149 7.31 4.18 0.42
N GLY A 150 7.04 3.22 1.30
CA GLY A 150 7.21 1.80 0.94
C GLY A 150 6.11 1.32 -0.02
N TYR A 151 6.42 0.35 -0.87
CA TYR A 151 5.52 -0.17 -1.89
C TYR A 151 5.05 -1.60 -1.56
N LEU A 152 3.80 -1.73 -1.11
CA LEU A 152 3.19 -3.00 -0.72
C LEU A 152 2.20 -3.47 -1.79
N ILE A 153 2.45 -4.66 -2.33
CA ILE A 153 1.51 -5.35 -3.22
C ILE A 153 0.77 -6.45 -2.45
N ASP A 154 -0.56 -6.35 -2.41
CA ASP A 154 -1.41 -7.32 -1.74
C ASP A 154 -1.83 -8.45 -2.69
N GLU A 155 -1.17 -9.60 -2.54
CA GLU A 155 -1.40 -10.80 -3.34
C GLU A 155 -2.17 -11.86 -2.57
N VAL A 156 -2.91 -11.48 -1.53
CA VAL A 156 -3.79 -12.40 -0.79
C VAL A 156 -4.75 -13.13 -1.72
N GLN A 157 -5.25 -12.50 -2.79
CA GLN A 157 -6.19 -13.11 -3.73
C GLN A 157 -5.55 -13.54 -5.06
N THR A 158 -4.69 -12.69 -5.62
CA THR A 158 -4.07 -12.87 -6.94
C THR A 158 -2.91 -13.87 -6.93
N GLY A 159 -2.26 -14.05 -5.78
CA GLY A 159 -1.15 -14.99 -5.64
C GLY A 159 -1.55 -16.45 -5.83
N CYS A 160 -0.51 -17.29 -5.96
CA CYS A 160 -0.58 -18.75 -6.16
C CYS A 160 -1.13 -19.19 -7.52
N GLY A 161 -0.72 -18.54 -8.61
CA GLY A 161 -0.82 -19.18 -9.94
C GLY A 161 -2.08 -18.90 -10.75
N ALA A 162 -3.13 -18.31 -10.17
CA ALA A 162 -4.42 -18.17 -10.86
C ALA A 162 -4.34 -17.29 -12.12
N THR A 163 -3.38 -16.36 -12.18
CA THR A 163 -3.12 -15.49 -13.33
C THR A 163 -2.13 -16.10 -14.34
N GLY A 164 -1.64 -17.33 -14.12
CA GLY A 164 -0.62 -17.99 -14.95
C GLY A 164 0.83 -17.81 -14.47
N LYS A 165 1.06 -16.95 -13.48
CA LYS A 165 2.34 -16.81 -12.74
C LYS A 165 2.11 -16.99 -11.26
N PHE A 166 3.15 -17.35 -10.50
CA PHE A 166 2.99 -17.60 -9.06
C PHE A 166 2.51 -16.34 -8.34
N TRP A 167 3.10 -15.19 -8.66
CA TRP A 167 2.64 -13.88 -8.24
C TRP A 167 2.19 -13.05 -9.45
N ALA A 168 1.06 -12.34 -9.33
CA ALA A 168 0.55 -11.52 -10.42
C ALA A 168 1.46 -10.31 -10.72
N HIS A 169 2.16 -9.77 -9.71
CA HIS A 169 3.05 -8.63 -9.95
C HIS A 169 4.25 -8.96 -10.84
N GLU A 170 4.55 -10.24 -11.09
CA GLU A 170 5.56 -10.66 -12.05
C GLU A 170 5.24 -10.20 -13.48
N TYR A 171 3.97 -9.93 -13.81
CA TYR A 171 3.57 -9.37 -15.10
C TYR A 171 3.96 -7.89 -15.26
N PHE A 172 4.23 -7.19 -14.17
CA PHE A 172 4.44 -5.75 -14.20
C PHE A 172 5.87 -5.35 -14.56
N ASN A 173 6.82 -6.29 -14.57
CA ASN A 173 8.24 -6.03 -14.88
C ASN A 173 8.77 -4.80 -14.12
N LEU A 174 8.51 -4.76 -12.80
CA LEU A 174 8.92 -3.65 -11.95
C LEU A 174 10.45 -3.51 -11.95
N GLU A 175 10.93 -2.26 -11.86
CA GLU A 175 12.37 -1.96 -11.85
C GLU A 175 13.08 -2.58 -10.64
N THR A 176 12.41 -2.65 -9.50
CA THR A 176 12.84 -3.44 -8.33
C THR A 176 11.68 -4.29 -7.83
N PRO A 177 11.94 -5.33 -7.01
CA PRO A 177 10.87 -6.02 -6.29
C PRO A 177 10.02 -5.03 -5.47
N PRO A 178 8.74 -5.34 -5.22
CA PRO A 178 7.96 -4.65 -4.20
C PRO A 178 8.65 -4.72 -2.84
N ASP A 179 8.47 -3.70 -2.01
CA ASP A 179 9.06 -3.70 -0.67
C ASP A 179 8.45 -4.77 0.22
N ILE A 180 7.14 -5.00 0.06
CA ILE A 180 6.37 -6.01 0.78
C ILE A 180 5.38 -6.67 -0.19
N VAL A 181 5.24 -7.99 -0.09
CA VAL A 181 4.17 -8.76 -0.75
C VAL A 181 3.41 -9.54 0.31
N THR A 182 2.14 -9.24 0.53
CA THR A 182 1.26 -10.01 1.45
C THR A 182 0.59 -11.17 0.73
N PHE A 183 0.38 -12.27 1.43
CA PHE A 183 -0.28 -13.47 0.89
C PHE A 183 -1.10 -14.19 1.96
N SER A 184 -2.11 -14.94 1.52
CA SER A 184 -2.92 -15.85 2.34
C SER A 184 -3.73 -16.78 1.42
N LYS A 185 -4.99 -17.08 1.76
CA LYS A 185 -5.96 -17.85 0.95
C LYS A 185 -5.33 -19.11 0.33
N LYS A 186 -4.97 -19.07 -0.96
CA LYS A 186 -4.40 -20.20 -1.70
C LYS A 186 -3.06 -20.70 -1.12
N MET A 187 -2.33 -19.85 -0.40
CA MET A 187 -1.08 -20.22 0.30
C MET A 187 -1.30 -21.08 1.56
N LEU A 188 -2.55 -21.37 1.95
CA LEU A 188 -2.97 -22.06 3.19
C LEU A 188 -2.68 -21.30 4.48
N THR A 189 -1.53 -20.65 4.58
CA THR A 189 -1.14 -19.75 5.67
C THR A 189 -1.06 -18.30 5.19
N GLY A 190 -1.17 -17.37 6.13
CA GLY A 190 -0.94 -15.95 5.90
C GLY A 190 0.49 -15.54 6.20
N GLY A 191 0.98 -14.53 5.50
CA GLY A 191 2.31 -13.98 5.73
C GLY A 191 2.63 -12.83 4.80
N TYR A 192 3.86 -12.35 4.87
CA TYR A 192 4.39 -11.40 3.92
C TYR A 192 5.87 -11.64 3.64
N PHE A 193 6.25 -11.54 2.37
CA PHE A 193 7.65 -11.37 1.98
C PHE A 193 8.00 -9.89 2.06
N HIS A 194 9.28 -9.58 2.30
CA HIS A 194 9.74 -8.20 2.35
C HIS A 194 11.20 -8.08 1.92
N THR A 195 11.59 -6.90 1.42
CA THR A 195 13.00 -6.60 1.11
C THR A 195 13.83 -6.48 2.39
N SER A 196 15.17 -6.57 2.27
CA SER A 196 16.08 -6.46 3.41
C SER A 196 15.91 -5.13 4.17
N ASN A 197 15.61 -4.03 3.46
CA ASN A 197 15.37 -2.73 4.10
C ASN A 197 14.13 -2.71 5.01
N MET A 198 13.12 -3.53 4.69
CA MET A 198 11.90 -3.64 5.48
C MET A 198 12.04 -4.52 6.73
N ARG A 199 13.19 -5.17 6.93
CA ARG A 199 13.45 -6.00 8.10
C ARG A 199 13.54 -5.13 9.36
N PRO A 200 12.78 -5.44 10.43
CA PRO A 200 12.96 -4.78 11.72
C PRO A 200 14.32 -5.14 12.34
N ASN A 201 15.01 -4.16 12.92
CA ASN A 201 16.37 -4.34 13.47
C ASN A 201 16.37 -4.85 14.92
N GLN A 202 15.22 -4.88 15.59
CA GLN A 202 15.10 -5.29 16.99
C GLN A 202 14.12 -6.46 17.15
N PRO A 203 14.37 -7.37 18.11
CA PRO A 203 13.47 -8.47 18.42
C PRO A 203 12.10 -7.99 18.94
N TYR A 204 11.10 -8.86 18.93
CA TYR A 204 9.73 -8.60 19.42
C TYR A 204 8.94 -7.50 18.68
N ARG A 205 9.43 -7.06 17.52
CA ARG A 205 8.80 -5.99 16.73
C ARG A 205 7.81 -6.44 15.66
N ILE A 206 7.76 -7.73 15.31
CA ILE A 206 6.82 -8.28 14.33
C ILE A 206 5.62 -8.85 15.07
#